data_AF-A0A6M5UL21-F1
#
_entry.id   AF-A0A6M5UL21-F1
#
_cell.length_a   1.000
_cell.length_b   1.000
_cell.length_c   1.000
_cell.angle_alpha   90.00
_cell.angle_beta   90.00
_cell.angle_gamma   90.00
#
_symmetry.space_group_name_H-M   'P 1'
#
loop_
_entity.id
_entity.type
_entity.pdbx_description
1 polymer ?
#
loop_
_entity_poly.entity_id
_entity_poly.type
_entity_poly.pdbx_seq_one_letter_code
_entity_poly.pdbx_strand_id
1 'polypeptide(L)'
;MPTTALDPLEVARATLRRAELRTGVRASTPGVVDLDDGSRPLGAILDDGRLPRGAASVVTGSTSLLLALLATSQGTSDWLAAVGAPDLGMLAAADAGVALERVALVPRAGDDPAGVVAALLDGMTYVVVGPDARLTASERRRLLARARERGSGLVAVSAWEHAAVRLDVVGHRWSGTGAGAGYLRRCELDVARTARGITDRWTLTLPMPGGLLADPVEGQARLAVSMRRGPLRLVG
;
A
#
# COMPACT_ATOMS: atom_id res chain seq x y z
N MET A 1 -21.36 36.46 40.35
CA MET A 1 -19.97 36.26 39.91
C MET A 1 -19.76 34.76 39.68
N PRO A 2 -20.03 34.22 38.46
CA PRO A 2 -19.73 32.82 38.17
C PRO A 2 -18.27 32.66 37.75
N THR A 3 -17.54 31.81 38.47
CA THR A 3 -16.16 31.42 38.17
C THR A 3 -16.17 30.43 37.01
N THR A 4 -15.72 30.85 35.83
CA THR A 4 -15.61 29.98 34.65
C THR A 4 -14.54 28.92 34.91
N ALA A 5 -14.95 27.66 35.03
CA ALA A 5 -14.02 26.53 35.05
C ALA A 5 -13.30 26.45 33.69
N LEU A 6 -11.97 26.46 33.71
CA LEU A 6 -11.14 26.34 32.51
C LEU A 6 -11.32 24.95 31.89
N ASP A 7 -11.51 24.90 30.57
CA ASP A 7 -11.67 23.67 29.80
C ASP A 7 -10.45 22.75 29.99
N PRO A 8 -10.63 21.52 30.53
CA PRO A 8 -9.55 20.55 30.72
C PRO A 8 -8.73 20.29 29.45
N LEU A 9 -9.36 20.41 28.27
CA LEU A 9 -8.70 20.23 26.98
C LEU A 9 -7.70 21.36 26.67
N GLU A 10 -8.03 22.58 27.04
CA GLU A 10 -7.10 23.72 26.88
C GLU A 10 -5.90 23.60 27.82
N VAL A 11 -6.14 23.12 29.04
CA VAL A 11 -5.07 22.84 30.02
C VAL A 11 -4.15 21.73 29.52
N ALA A 12 -4.71 20.65 28.95
CA ALA A 12 -3.92 19.58 28.35
C ALA A 12 -3.07 20.07 27.17
N ARG A 13 -3.65 20.88 26.27
CA ARG A 13 -2.95 21.48 25.12
C ARG A 13 -1.83 22.42 25.54
N ALA A 14 -2.07 23.27 26.54
CA ALA A 14 -1.06 24.18 27.08
C ALA A 14 0.10 23.44 27.75
N THR A 15 -0.19 22.32 28.42
CA THR A 15 0.80 21.48 29.09
C THR A 15 1.70 20.77 28.08
N LEU A 16 1.11 20.22 27.01
CA LEU A 16 1.85 19.61 25.90
C LEU A 16 2.79 20.63 25.23
N ARG A 17 2.30 21.83 24.92
CA ARG A 17 3.08 22.89 24.26
C ARG A 17 4.30 23.34 25.07
N ARG A 18 4.18 23.36 26.41
CA ARG A 18 5.31 23.65 27.31
C ARG A 18 6.34 22.52 27.38
N ALA A 19 5.91 21.27 27.17
CA ALA A 19 6.83 20.12 27.10
C ALA A 19 7.63 20.12 25.78
N GLU A 20 7.00 20.47 24.66
CA GLU A 20 7.64 20.60 23.34
C GLU A 20 8.74 21.68 23.33
N LEU A 21 8.46 22.85 23.91
CA LEU A 21 9.42 23.96 24.00
C LEU A 21 10.65 23.63 24.86
N ARG A 22 10.48 22.77 25.89
CA ARG A 22 11.57 22.42 26.81
C ARG A 22 12.51 21.35 26.26
N THR A 23 12.00 20.50 25.36
CA THR A 23 12.75 19.34 24.82
C THR A 23 13.37 19.62 23.45
N GLY A 24 13.09 20.77 22.83
CA GLY A 24 13.57 21.09 21.48
C GLY A 24 12.95 20.21 20.39
N VAL A 25 11.98 19.37 20.75
CA VAL A 25 11.23 18.51 19.83
C VAL A 25 10.16 19.37 19.17
N ARG A 26 10.46 19.87 17.97
CA ARG A 26 9.41 20.28 17.05
C ARG A 26 8.77 19.00 16.52
N ALA A 27 7.46 18.83 16.70
CA ALA A 27 6.71 17.93 15.85
C ALA A 27 6.96 18.36 14.41
N SER A 28 7.74 17.58 13.67
CA SER A 28 7.73 17.67 12.23
C SER A 28 6.38 17.11 11.81
N THR A 29 5.42 17.98 11.50
CA THR A 29 4.28 17.56 10.69
C THR A 29 4.90 17.16 9.36
N PRO A 30 4.92 15.88 8.98
CA PRO A 30 5.36 15.51 7.65
C PRO A 30 4.50 16.31 6.68
N GLY A 31 5.14 17.15 5.86
CA GLY A 31 4.43 18.01 4.92
C GLY A 31 3.61 17.10 4.01
N VAL A 32 2.28 17.21 4.11
CA VAL A 32 1.37 16.54 3.18
C VAL A 32 1.43 17.33 1.88
N VAL A 33 2.09 16.78 0.87
CA VAL A 33 2.08 17.38 -0.47
C VAL A 33 0.88 16.81 -1.22
N ASP A 34 -0.09 17.67 -1.50
CA ASP A 34 -1.20 17.31 -2.37
C ASP A 34 -0.71 17.43 -3.81
N LEU A 35 -0.47 16.29 -4.45
CA LEU A 35 -0.11 16.23 -5.85
C LEU A 35 -1.42 16.21 -6.64
N ASP A 36 -1.56 17.14 -7.58
CA ASP A 36 -2.71 17.37 -8.47
C ASP A 36 -3.61 16.12 -8.68
N ASP A 37 -4.93 16.27 -8.48
CA ASP A 37 -5.99 15.23 -8.36
C ASP A 37 -6.13 14.25 -9.57
N GLY A 38 -5.29 14.39 -10.60
CA GLY A 38 -5.31 13.58 -11.80
C GLY A 38 -4.85 12.14 -11.56
N SER A 39 -5.50 11.17 -12.23
CA SER A 39 -5.11 9.77 -12.18
C SER A 39 -3.71 9.56 -12.79
N ARG A 40 -2.87 8.78 -12.09
CA ARG A 40 -1.49 8.49 -12.50
C ARG A 40 -1.26 7.00 -12.71
N PRO A 41 -0.32 6.61 -13.59
CA PRO A 41 0.06 5.21 -13.75
C PRO A 41 0.68 4.68 -12.44
N LEU A 42 0.43 3.41 -12.13
CA LEU A 42 0.84 2.80 -10.87
C LEU A 42 2.35 2.97 -10.57
N GLY A 43 3.22 2.84 -11.57
CA GLY A 43 4.66 3.01 -11.38
C GLY A 43 5.07 4.39 -10.88
N ALA A 44 4.29 5.45 -11.16
CA ALA A 44 4.66 6.81 -10.77
C ALA A 44 4.64 7.04 -9.24
N ILE A 45 3.93 6.19 -8.47
CA ILE A 45 3.92 6.27 -7.00
C ILE A 45 5.22 5.76 -6.38
N LEU A 46 6.11 5.16 -7.16
CA LEU A 46 7.39 4.61 -6.72
C LEU A 46 8.53 5.40 -7.35
N ASP A 47 9.56 5.75 -6.57
CA ASP A 47 10.68 6.57 -7.05
C ASP A 47 11.32 5.97 -8.32
N ASP A 48 11.54 4.66 -8.34
CA ASP A 48 12.16 3.92 -9.44
C ASP A 48 11.15 3.11 -10.28
N GLY A 49 9.85 3.37 -10.12
CA GLY A 49 8.79 2.58 -10.77
C GLY A 49 8.62 1.16 -10.23
N ARG A 50 9.41 0.76 -9.22
CA ARG A 50 9.39 -0.57 -8.60
C ARG A 50 9.48 -0.47 -7.08
N LEU A 51 9.00 -1.51 -6.40
CA LEU A 51 9.17 -1.62 -4.95
C LEU A 51 10.67 -1.67 -4.62
N PRO A 52 11.12 -0.92 -3.60
CA PRO A 52 12.53 -0.83 -3.25
C PRO A 52 13.07 -2.20 -2.80
N ARG A 53 14.26 -2.53 -3.31
CA ARG A 53 15.04 -3.70 -2.91
C ARG A 53 15.99 -3.33 -1.77
N GLY A 54 16.38 -4.31 -0.96
CA GLY A 54 17.17 -4.07 0.24
C GLY A 54 16.44 -3.22 1.28
N ALA A 55 15.12 -3.17 1.23
CA ALA A 55 14.31 -2.34 2.11
C ALA A 55 12.95 -2.99 2.37
N ALA A 56 12.28 -2.53 3.43
CA ALA A 56 10.89 -2.87 3.68
C ALA A 56 9.97 -1.84 3.02
N SER A 57 8.91 -2.32 2.40
CA SER A 57 7.75 -1.56 1.95
C SER A 57 6.54 -2.00 2.75
N VAL A 58 5.66 -1.08 3.11
CA VAL A 58 4.39 -1.40 3.79
C VAL A 58 3.25 -1.04 2.84
N VAL A 59 2.35 -1.99 2.58
CA VAL A 59 1.15 -1.76 1.75
C VAL A 59 -0.08 -2.17 2.55
N THR A 60 -0.95 -1.21 2.85
CA THR A 60 -2.16 -1.42 3.67
C THR A 60 -3.41 -0.92 2.97
N GLY A 61 -4.57 -1.47 3.35
CA GLY A 61 -5.88 -1.01 2.87
C GLY A 61 -6.30 -1.53 1.49
N SER A 62 -5.44 -2.25 0.76
CA SER A 62 -5.82 -2.89 -0.52
C SER A 62 -4.86 -4.01 -0.94
N THR A 63 -5.38 -5.24 -1.01
CA THR A 63 -4.67 -6.38 -1.61
C THR A 63 -4.47 -6.20 -3.12
N SER A 64 -5.43 -5.56 -3.81
CA SER A 64 -5.32 -5.29 -5.25
C SER A 64 -4.16 -4.34 -5.56
N LEU A 65 -3.93 -3.32 -4.72
CA LEU A 65 -2.75 -2.46 -4.84
C LEU A 65 -1.46 -3.25 -4.63
N LEU A 66 -1.40 -4.07 -3.59
CA LEU A 66 -0.25 -4.95 -3.33
C LEU A 66 0.09 -5.80 -4.56
N LEU A 67 -0.91 -6.49 -5.12
CA LEU A 67 -0.73 -7.37 -6.27
C LEU A 67 -0.27 -6.60 -7.52
N ALA A 68 -0.87 -5.43 -7.79
CA ALA A 68 -0.48 -4.61 -8.93
C ALA A 68 0.96 -4.05 -8.79
N LEU A 69 1.38 -3.69 -7.57
CA LEU A 69 2.75 -3.26 -7.28
C LEU A 69 3.75 -4.40 -7.44
N LEU A 70 3.39 -5.60 -7.00
CA LEU A 70 4.21 -6.81 -7.19
C LEU A 70 4.37 -7.13 -8.67
N ALA A 71 3.29 -7.12 -9.45
CA ALA A 71 3.32 -7.32 -10.89
C ALA A 71 4.21 -6.28 -11.59
N THR A 72 4.06 -5.00 -11.23
CA THR A 72 4.88 -3.90 -11.79
C THR A 72 6.36 -4.04 -11.39
N SER A 73 6.64 -4.58 -10.20
CA SER A 73 8.00 -4.74 -9.68
C SER A 73 8.70 -6.00 -10.17
N GLN A 74 7.96 -7.02 -10.59
CA GLN A 74 8.50 -8.30 -11.05
C GLN A 74 9.12 -8.15 -12.45
N GLY A 75 10.43 -8.19 -12.52
CA GLY A 75 11.16 -8.36 -13.78
C GLY A 75 11.10 -9.79 -14.31
N THR A 76 11.66 -9.99 -15.51
CA THR A 76 11.65 -11.28 -16.22
C THR A 76 12.32 -12.42 -15.43
N SER A 77 13.32 -12.11 -14.60
CA SER A 77 14.05 -13.07 -13.79
C SER A 77 13.69 -13.03 -12.30
N ASP A 78 12.74 -12.19 -11.90
CA ASP A 78 12.46 -11.96 -10.49
C ASP A 78 11.49 -12.99 -9.91
N TRP A 79 11.85 -13.48 -8.73
CA TRP A 79 11.04 -14.40 -7.94
C TRP A 79 10.34 -13.66 -6.80
N LEU A 80 9.07 -14.01 -6.59
CA LEU A 80 8.28 -13.51 -5.48
C LEU A 80 7.99 -14.66 -4.51
N ALA A 81 7.94 -14.36 -3.22
CA ALA A 81 7.38 -15.26 -2.23
C ALA A 81 6.33 -14.57 -1.38
N ALA A 82 5.32 -15.30 -0.93
CA ALA A 82 4.34 -14.82 0.03
C ALA A 82 4.25 -15.78 1.22
N VAL A 83 4.40 -15.25 2.43
CA VAL A 83 4.45 -16.01 3.68
C VAL A 83 3.35 -15.53 4.61
N GLY A 84 2.54 -16.45 5.15
CA GLY A 84 1.50 -16.12 6.12
C GLY A 84 0.42 -15.20 5.55
N ALA A 85 0.15 -15.30 4.24
CA ALA A 85 -0.86 -14.54 3.53
C ALA A 85 -1.88 -15.50 2.88
N PRO A 86 -2.66 -16.26 3.67
CA PRO A 86 -3.56 -17.29 3.14
C PRO A 86 -4.68 -16.72 2.25
N ASP A 87 -5.08 -15.47 2.51
CA ASP A 87 -6.15 -14.79 1.76
C ASP A 87 -5.64 -14.12 0.47
N LEU A 88 -4.34 -14.26 0.15
CA LEU A 88 -3.77 -13.73 -1.08
C LEU A 88 -4.22 -14.61 -2.27
N GLY A 89 -5.20 -14.13 -3.03
CA GLY A 89 -5.75 -14.87 -4.18
C GLY A 89 -4.77 -14.96 -5.35
N MET A 90 -4.33 -16.17 -5.71
CA MET A 90 -3.40 -16.39 -6.83
C MET A 90 -4.02 -16.10 -8.20
N LEU A 91 -5.32 -16.33 -8.36
CA LEU A 91 -6.05 -15.92 -9.57
C LEU A 91 -6.01 -14.39 -9.73
N ALA A 92 -6.29 -13.65 -8.64
CA ALA A 92 -6.21 -12.19 -8.65
C ALA A 92 -4.77 -11.70 -8.89
N ALA A 93 -3.76 -12.45 -8.42
CA ALA A 93 -2.36 -12.13 -8.70
C ALA A 93 -2.04 -12.29 -10.19
N ALA A 94 -2.48 -13.39 -10.83
CA ALA A 94 -2.34 -13.57 -12.27
C ALA A 94 -3.07 -12.47 -13.06
N ASP A 95 -4.30 -12.13 -12.66
CA ASP A 95 -5.07 -11.05 -13.31
C ASP A 95 -4.39 -9.68 -13.18
N ALA A 96 -3.67 -9.43 -12.09
CA ALA A 96 -2.86 -8.23 -11.90
C ALA A 96 -1.57 -8.22 -12.73
N GLY A 97 -1.21 -9.34 -13.38
CA GLY A 97 -0.01 -9.50 -14.19
C GLY A 97 1.18 -10.12 -13.45
N VAL A 98 0.97 -10.75 -12.29
CA VAL A 98 2.03 -11.50 -11.61
C VAL A 98 2.30 -12.80 -12.36
N ALA A 99 3.57 -13.02 -12.71
CA ALA A 99 4.04 -14.24 -13.34
C ALA A 99 4.11 -15.38 -12.31
N LEU A 100 3.02 -16.14 -12.21
CA LEU A 100 2.83 -17.19 -11.20
C LEU A 100 3.86 -18.31 -11.28
N GLU A 101 4.47 -18.54 -12.44
CA GLU A 101 5.55 -19.51 -12.62
C GLU A 101 6.82 -19.15 -11.83
N ARG A 102 6.90 -17.92 -11.30
CA ARG A 102 7.98 -17.41 -10.43
C ARG A 102 7.46 -16.93 -9.07
N VAL A 103 6.42 -17.60 -8.55
CA VAL A 103 5.84 -17.30 -7.23
C VAL A 103 5.92 -18.53 -6.32
N ALA A 104 6.49 -18.35 -5.12
CA ALA A 104 6.41 -19.31 -4.04
C ALA A 104 5.37 -18.88 -3.00
N LEU A 105 4.46 -19.78 -2.62
CA LEU A 105 3.44 -19.50 -1.61
C LEU A 105 3.67 -20.38 -0.38
N VAL A 106 3.76 -19.74 0.78
CA VAL A 106 3.79 -20.38 2.10
C VAL A 106 2.59 -19.85 2.91
N PRO A 107 1.40 -20.45 2.76
CA PRO A 107 0.18 -19.92 3.37
C PRO A 107 0.25 -19.85 4.90
N ARG A 108 0.96 -20.80 5.52
CA ARG A 108 1.19 -20.89 6.96
C ARG A 108 2.68 -21.08 7.21
N ALA A 109 3.27 -20.17 7.97
CA ALA A 109 4.71 -20.19 8.26
C ALA A 109 5.10 -21.19 9.37
N GLY A 110 4.12 -21.82 10.02
CA GLY A 110 4.36 -22.79 11.10
C GLY A 110 4.90 -22.12 12.36
N ASP A 111 5.74 -22.85 13.09
CA ASP A 111 6.26 -22.44 14.40
C ASP A 111 7.44 -21.45 14.31
N ASP A 112 8.11 -21.36 13.16
CA ASP A 112 9.24 -20.44 12.92
C ASP A 112 9.01 -19.53 11.70
N PRO A 113 8.12 -18.53 11.82
CA PRO A 113 7.89 -17.57 10.74
C PRO A 113 9.15 -16.78 10.36
N ALA A 114 10.02 -16.49 11.32
CA ALA A 114 11.23 -15.72 11.07
C ALA A 114 12.24 -16.50 10.23
N GLY A 115 12.45 -17.78 10.54
CA GLY A 115 13.32 -18.68 9.77
C GLY A 115 12.82 -18.89 8.34
N VAL A 116 11.52 -19.08 8.15
CA VAL A 116 10.90 -19.20 6.82
C VAL A 116 11.13 -17.94 5.97
N VAL A 117 10.84 -16.76 6.52
CA VAL A 117 11.07 -15.50 5.80
C VAL A 117 12.56 -15.31 5.52
N ALA A 118 13.43 -15.63 6.48
CA ALA A 118 14.88 -15.52 6.30
C ALA A 118 15.41 -16.42 5.18
N ALA A 119 14.93 -17.66 5.09
CA ALA A 119 15.30 -18.59 4.02
C ALA A 119 14.84 -18.08 2.65
N LEU A 120 13.63 -17.54 2.56
CA LEU A 120 13.11 -16.96 1.31
C LEU A 120 13.88 -15.71 0.90
N LEU A 121 14.29 -14.87 1.84
CA LEU A 121 15.13 -13.70 1.55
C LEU A 121 16.49 -14.06 0.95
N ASP A 122 16.98 -15.29 1.11
CA ASP A 122 18.25 -15.69 0.48
C ASP A 122 18.13 -16.02 -1.01
N GLY A 123 16.91 -16.29 -1.52
CA GLY A 123 16.70 -16.75 -2.89
C GLY A 123 15.62 -16.01 -3.70
N MET A 124 14.84 -15.14 -3.06
CA MET A 124 13.72 -14.44 -3.68
C MET A 124 14.03 -12.96 -3.86
N THR A 125 13.55 -12.38 -4.96
CA THR A 125 13.68 -10.93 -5.20
C THR A 125 12.79 -10.15 -4.24
N TYR A 126 11.53 -10.57 -4.08
CA TYR A 126 10.59 -9.95 -3.15
C TYR A 126 9.94 -10.98 -2.24
N VAL A 127 9.83 -10.67 -0.95
CA VAL A 127 9.15 -11.50 0.04
C VAL A 127 8.04 -10.71 0.69
N VAL A 128 6.80 -11.14 0.44
CA VAL A 128 5.59 -10.63 1.08
C VAL A 128 5.41 -11.31 2.43
N VAL A 129 5.29 -10.49 3.48
CA VAL A 129 5.01 -10.94 4.85
C VAL A 129 3.56 -10.59 5.17
N GLY A 130 2.73 -11.62 5.18
CA GLY A 130 1.31 -11.55 5.50
C GLY A 130 1.01 -11.44 6.99
N PRO A 131 -0.27 -11.25 7.36
CA PRO A 131 -0.68 -11.04 8.76
C PRO A 131 -0.44 -12.27 9.66
N ASP A 132 -0.42 -13.48 9.10
CA ASP A 132 -0.26 -14.71 9.87
C ASP A 132 1.22 -15.04 10.14
N ALA A 133 2.15 -14.36 9.48
CA ALA A 133 3.57 -14.41 9.80
C ALA A 133 3.85 -13.50 11.02
N ARG A 134 3.52 -14.00 12.22
CA ARG A 134 3.67 -13.26 13.48
C ARG A 134 5.15 -13.06 13.83
N LEU A 135 5.64 -11.84 13.62
CA LEU A 135 7.04 -11.47 13.88
C LEU A 135 7.17 -10.42 15.01
N THR A 136 8.08 -10.68 15.94
CA THR A 136 8.53 -9.71 16.94
C THR A 136 9.27 -8.54 16.28
N ALA A 137 9.39 -7.42 16.99
CA ALA A 137 10.16 -6.27 16.51
C ALA A 137 11.65 -6.60 16.32
N SER A 138 12.21 -7.51 17.13
CA SER A 138 13.61 -7.95 16.96
C SER A 138 13.80 -8.77 15.69
N GLU A 139 12.87 -9.67 15.37
CA GLU A 139 12.89 -10.45 14.13
C GLU A 139 12.69 -9.56 12.91
N ARG A 140 11.75 -8.62 12.93
CA ARG A 140 11.56 -7.65 11.83
C ARG A 140 12.83 -6.86 11.53
N ARG A 141 13.54 -6.40 12.57
CA ARG A 141 14.83 -5.71 12.40
C ARG A 141 15.90 -6.61 11.80
N ARG A 142 16.02 -7.86 12.28
CA ARG A 142 16.97 -8.85 11.72
C ARG A 142 16.66 -9.20 10.27
N LEU A 143 15.40 -9.41 9.93
CA LEU A 143 14.96 -9.72 8.57
C LEU A 143 15.19 -8.55 7.62
N LEU A 144 14.98 -7.31 8.07
CA LEU A 144 15.29 -6.12 7.29
C LEU A 144 16.80 -5.95 7.06
N ALA A 145 17.64 -6.28 8.04
CA ALA A 145 19.08 -6.32 7.85
C ALA A 145 19.48 -7.38 6.81
N ARG A 146 18.91 -8.60 6.91
CA ARG A 146 19.15 -9.66 5.91
C ARG A 146 18.68 -9.27 4.52
N ALA A 147 17.52 -8.63 4.40
CA ALA A 147 17.00 -8.13 3.13
C ALA A 147 17.98 -7.14 2.47
N ARG A 148 18.61 -6.25 3.26
CA ARG A 148 19.68 -5.35 2.78
C ARG A 148 20.89 -6.11 2.29
N GLU A 149 21.36 -7.09 3.07
CA GLU A 149 22.53 -7.91 2.72
C GLU A 149 22.32 -8.73 1.45
N ARG A 150 21.09 -9.21 1.21
CA ARG A 150 20.73 -10.03 0.05
C ARG A 150 20.25 -9.22 -1.16
N GLY A 151 19.97 -7.92 -0.98
CA GLY A 151 19.37 -7.11 -2.02
C GLY A 151 17.91 -7.48 -2.34
N SER A 152 17.20 -8.08 -1.38
CA SER A 152 15.80 -8.51 -1.55
C SER A 152 14.84 -7.44 -1.01
N GLY A 153 13.69 -7.27 -1.65
CA GLY A 153 12.63 -6.38 -1.19
C GLY A 153 11.70 -7.10 -0.21
N LEU A 154 11.45 -6.49 0.95
CA LEU A 154 10.47 -7.01 1.90
C LEU A 154 9.17 -6.22 1.77
N VAL A 155 8.04 -6.89 1.63
CA VAL A 155 6.73 -6.23 1.47
C VAL A 155 5.79 -6.68 2.57
N ALA A 156 5.48 -5.81 3.52
CA ALA A 156 4.63 -6.14 4.65
C ALA A 156 3.22 -5.58 4.44
N VAL A 157 2.20 -6.36 4.82
CA VAL A 157 0.80 -5.88 4.90
C VAL A 157 0.41 -5.43 6.31
N SER A 158 1.42 -5.28 7.18
CA SER A 158 1.30 -4.78 8.54
C SER A 158 2.46 -3.84 8.84
N ALA A 159 2.44 -3.20 10.02
CA ALA A 159 3.42 -2.19 10.37
C ALA A 159 4.85 -2.76 10.43
N TRP A 160 5.72 -2.22 9.57
CA TRP A 160 7.16 -2.45 9.61
C TRP A 160 7.90 -1.15 10.00
N GLU A 161 8.77 -1.25 11.00
CA GLU A 161 9.61 -0.13 11.43
C GLU A 161 10.64 0.20 10.35
N HIS A 162 10.85 1.48 10.08
CA HIS A 162 11.82 1.95 9.08
C HIS A 162 11.55 1.43 7.65
N ALA A 163 10.28 1.23 7.29
CA ALA A 163 9.88 1.02 5.91
C ALA A 163 10.33 2.21 5.04
N ALA A 164 10.97 1.92 3.91
CA ALA A 164 11.43 2.94 2.96
C ALA A 164 10.25 3.64 2.27
N VAL A 165 9.19 2.88 2.01
CA VAL A 165 7.91 3.38 1.50
C VAL A 165 6.76 2.73 2.27
N ARG A 166 5.76 3.54 2.63
CA ARG A 166 4.46 3.09 3.11
C ARG A 166 3.39 3.58 2.16
N LEU A 167 2.48 2.71 1.78
CA LEU A 167 1.35 2.98 0.91
C LEU A 167 0.10 2.56 1.65
N ASP A 168 -0.74 3.53 2.03
CA ASP A 168 -1.97 3.29 2.74
C ASP A 168 -3.16 3.73 1.89
N VAL A 169 -4.03 2.79 1.53
CA VAL A 169 -5.24 3.11 0.77
C VAL A 169 -6.30 3.66 1.71
N VAL A 170 -6.60 4.95 1.54
CA VAL A 170 -7.55 5.69 2.38
C VAL A 170 -8.95 5.73 1.78
N GLY A 171 -9.09 5.43 0.49
CA GLY A 171 -10.36 5.49 -0.22
C GLY A 171 -10.38 4.64 -1.49
N HIS A 172 -11.58 4.20 -1.86
CA HIS A 172 -11.84 3.43 -3.08
C HIS A 172 -13.01 4.07 -3.84
N ARG A 173 -12.81 4.34 -5.13
CA ARG A 173 -13.87 4.81 -6.04
C ARG A 173 -14.05 3.83 -7.18
N TRP A 174 -15.26 3.29 -7.29
CA TRP A 174 -15.63 2.37 -8.34
C TRP A 174 -16.48 3.07 -9.38
N SER A 175 -16.23 2.79 -10.67
CA SER A 175 -17.05 3.26 -11.77
C SER A 175 -17.27 2.18 -12.84
N GLY A 176 -18.27 2.38 -13.71
CA GLY A 176 -18.62 1.44 -14.79
C GLY A 176 -20.10 1.03 -14.84
N THR A 177 -20.86 1.27 -13.76
CA THR A 177 -22.27 0.85 -13.65
C THR A 177 -23.30 1.89 -14.13
N GLY A 178 -22.87 3.01 -14.73
CA GLY A 178 -23.77 4.01 -15.32
C GLY A 178 -24.96 4.40 -14.41
N ALA A 179 -26.18 4.09 -14.85
CA ALA A 179 -27.43 4.35 -14.11
C ALA A 179 -27.84 3.23 -13.12
N GLY A 180 -26.95 2.30 -12.77
CA GLY A 180 -27.24 1.14 -11.93
C GLY A 180 -27.30 -0.19 -12.70
N ALA A 181 -26.97 -0.19 -13.99
CA ALA A 181 -26.85 -1.36 -14.83
C ALA A 181 -25.50 -1.31 -15.58
N GLY A 182 -24.70 -2.37 -15.48
CA GLY A 182 -23.37 -2.46 -16.08
C GLY A 182 -22.38 -3.24 -15.20
N TYR A 183 -21.15 -3.38 -15.68
CA TYR A 183 -20.06 -4.00 -14.94
C TYR A 183 -19.13 -2.93 -14.38
N LEU A 184 -18.51 -3.17 -13.22
CA LEU A 184 -17.43 -2.32 -12.74
C LEU A 184 -16.28 -2.37 -13.74
N ARG A 185 -15.87 -1.20 -14.25
CA ARG A 185 -14.85 -1.04 -15.30
C ARG A 185 -13.58 -0.40 -14.78
N ARG A 186 -13.63 0.29 -13.64
CA ARG A 186 -12.48 0.98 -13.06
C ARG A 186 -12.57 1.03 -11.55
N CYS A 187 -11.43 0.79 -10.91
CA CYS A 187 -11.20 1.08 -9.52
C CYS A 187 -10.13 2.18 -9.42
N GLU A 188 -10.50 3.32 -8.86
CA GLU A 188 -9.59 4.36 -8.44
C GLU A 188 -9.31 4.22 -6.94
N LEU A 189 -8.05 4.30 -6.55
CA LEU A 189 -7.60 4.26 -5.17
C LEU A 189 -7.03 5.61 -4.78
N ASP A 190 -7.48 6.13 -3.65
CA ASP A 190 -6.81 7.23 -2.99
C ASP A 190 -5.75 6.63 -2.04
N VAL A 191 -4.49 6.90 -2.31
CA VAL A 191 -3.34 6.31 -1.60
C VAL A 191 -2.54 7.41 -0.92
N ALA A 192 -2.40 7.32 0.39
CA ALA A 192 -1.40 8.07 1.14
C ALA A 192 -0.08 7.33 1.04
N ARG A 193 0.88 7.91 0.32
CA ARG A 193 2.25 7.43 0.27
C ARG A 193 3.07 8.17 1.31
N THR A 194 3.91 7.45 2.04
CA THR A 194 4.94 8.04 2.90
C THR A 194 6.29 7.48 2.50
N ALA A 195 7.19 8.35 2.05
CA ALA A 195 8.55 7.99 1.69
C ALA A 195 9.51 9.10 2.14
N ARG A 196 10.69 8.73 2.65
CA ARG A 196 11.73 9.69 3.09
C ARG A 196 11.21 10.78 4.07
N GLY A 197 10.22 10.43 4.90
CA GLY A 197 9.60 11.35 5.87
C GLY A 197 8.60 12.34 5.28
N ILE A 198 8.34 12.29 3.98
CA ILE A 198 7.31 13.08 3.28
C ILE A 198 6.10 12.19 3.08
N THR A 199 4.91 12.75 3.28
CA THR A 199 3.65 12.08 2.96
C THR A 199 2.99 12.81 1.80
N ASP A 200 2.59 12.09 0.76
CA ASP A 200 1.94 12.62 -0.43
C ASP A 200 0.68 11.80 -0.75
N ARG A 201 -0.32 12.46 -1.34
CA ARG A 201 -1.56 11.80 -1.76
C ARG A 201 -1.55 11.52 -3.25
N TRP A 202 -2.04 10.34 -3.60
CA TRP A 202 -2.05 9.83 -4.96
C TRP A 202 -3.40 9.24 -5.30
N THR A 203 -3.93 9.59 -6.47
CA THR A 203 -5.08 8.89 -7.07
C THR A 203 -4.57 7.93 -8.13
N LEU A 204 -4.70 6.63 -7.88
CA LEU A 204 -4.23 5.58 -8.78
C LEU A 204 -5.40 4.86 -9.42
N THR A 205 -5.33 4.59 -10.73
CA THR A 205 -6.25 3.65 -11.37
C THR A 205 -5.63 2.26 -11.36
N LEU A 206 -6.32 1.28 -10.77
CA LEU A 206 -5.88 -0.12 -10.82
C LEU A 206 -6.14 -0.73 -12.21
N PRO A 207 -5.22 -1.59 -12.71
CA PRO A 207 -5.52 -2.45 -13.84
C PRO A 207 -6.64 -3.41 -13.44
N MET A 208 -7.73 -3.43 -14.21
CA MET A 208 -8.88 -4.29 -13.90
C MET A 208 -8.69 -5.70 -14.49
N PRO A 209 -8.93 -6.77 -13.72
CA PRO A 209 -9.03 -8.13 -14.22
C PRO A 209 -10.06 -8.25 -15.35
N GLY A 210 -9.70 -8.93 -16.44
CA GLY A 210 -10.65 -9.25 -17.53
C GLY A 210 -11.05 -8.07 -18.43
N GLY A 211 -10.40 -6.92 -18.32
CA GLY A 211 -10.34 -5.99 -19.44
C GLY A 211 -9.55 -6.67 -20.55
N LEU A 212 -10.23 -7.13 -21.61
CA LEU A 212 -9.57 -7.40 -22.90
C LEU A 212 -8.50 -6.32 -23.13
N LEU A 213 -7.31 -6.74 -23.54
CA LEU A 213 -6.31 -5.87 -24.15
C LEU A 213 -6.99 -5.03 -25.23
N ALA A 214 -7.48 -3.86 -24.84
CA ALA A 214 -8.00 -2.85 -25.72
C ALA A 214 -7.05 -1.68 -25.58
N ASP A 215 -5.99 -1.73 -26.38
CA ASP A 215 -5.31 -0.51 -26.76
C ASP A 215 -6.32 0.46 -27.41
N PRO A 216 -6.11 1.77 -27.24
CA PRO A 216 -7.12 2.80 -27.35
C PRO A 216 -7.37 3.18 -28.81
N VAL A 217 -8.63 3.27 -29.24
CA VAL A 217 -9.01 4.15 -30.36
C VAL A 217 -10.37 4.79 -30.07
N GLU A 218 -10.28 6.09 -29.75
CA GLU A 218 -11.06 7.20 -30.30
C GLU A 218 -12.57 6.98 -30.60
N GLY A 219 -13.41 7.68 -29.84
CA GLY A 219 -14.86 7.70 -30.07
C GLY A 219 -15.61 8.67 -29.17
N GLN A 220 -15.33 9.97 -29.35
CA GLN A 220 -16.17 11.15 -29.04
C GLN A 220 -17.01 11.18 -27.75
N ALA A 221 -16.61 12.11 -26.88
CA ALA A 221 -17.36 12.59 -25.73
C ALA A 221 -18.83 12.96 -26.06
N ARG A 222 -19.76 12.48 -25.24
CA ARG A 222 -21.00 13.21 -24.96
C ARG A 222 -20.99 13.66 -23.51
N LEU A 223 -21.08 14.98 -23.36
CA LEU A 223 -21.28 15.66 -22.08
C LEU A 223 -22.53 15.12 -21.39
N ALA A 224 -22.39 14.61 -20.18
CA ALA A 224 -23.51 14.33 -19.29
C ALA A 224 -23.21 14.86 -17.89
N VAL A 225 -23.79 16.03 -17.65
CA VAL A 225 -24.34 16.56 -16.39
C VAL A 225 -23.85 15.87 -15.11
N SER A 226 -23.09 16.62 -14.33
CA SER A 226 -22.76 16.31 -12.95
C SER A 226 -24.04 16.16 -12.12
N MET A 227 -24.29 14.94 -11.64
CA MET A 227 -25.17 14.71 -10.51
C MET A 227 -24.38 14.04 -9.40
N ARG A 228 -24.31 14.71 -8.24
CA ARG A 228 -23.77 14.14 -7.01
C ARG A 228 -24.48 12.83 -6.69
N ARG A 229 -23.73 11.74 -6.50
CA ARG A 229 -24.26 10.47 -5.99
C ARG A 229 -23.48 10.01 -4.76
N GLY A 230 -24.23 9.47 -3.80
CA GLY A 230 -23.72 8.99 -2.52
C GLY A 230 -22.87 7.72 -2.64
N PRO A 231 -22.19 7.31 -1.55
CA PRO A 231 -21.22 6.23 -1.56
C PRO A 231 -21.88 4.90 -1.91
N LEU A 232 -21.30 4.19 -2.87
CA LEU A 232 -21.68 2.83 -3.23
C LEU A 232 -21.06 1.86 -2.22
N ARG A 233 -21.88 0.95 -1.67
CA ARG A 233 -21.44 -0.12 -0.76
C ARG A 233 -21.15 -1.38 -1.57
N LEU A 234 -19.98 -1.96 -1.39
CA LEU A 234 -19.61 -3.25 -1.97
C LEU A 234 -20.51 -4.35 -1.36
N VAL A 235 -21.14 -5.16 -2.21
CA VAL A 235 -21.84 -6.37 -1.79
C VAL A 235 -21.04 -7.54 -2.36
N GLY A 236 -20.26 -8.17 -1.47
CA GLY A 236 -19.35 -9.27 -1.76
C GLY A 236 -18.72 -9.73 -0.46
#